data_AF-A0A519X452-F1
#
_entry.id   AF-A0A519X452-F1
#
_cell.length_a   1.000
_cell.length_b   1.000
_cell.length_c   1.000
_cell.angle_alpha   90.00
_cell.angle_beta   90.00
_cell.angle_gamma   90.00
#
_symmetry.space_group_name_H-M   'P 1'
#
loop_
_entity.id
_entity.type
_entity.pdbx_description
1 polymer ?
#
loop_
_entity_poly.entity_id
_entity_poly.type
_entity_poly.pdbx_seq_one_letter_code
_entity_poly.pdbx_strand_id
1 'polypeptide(L)'
;NKNNKRIMVTSAIAGEGKSFISSNLAVSLAMTGKKVALLDFDLNHPTLHHKFNLKQTTGISEYLEEKVEASAIVIPSGAHENLSLCLTGALPADPAELILNGRAEKLLSYLDEHFDVIIIDVPPVGPVSDAYILAPFCDATLFVVRHAYTPKVFVERIDENIKLNNLPNPAIVFNAVASRGYGKNNYGYGYGAGMVYGGTYDQKLID
;
A
#
# COMPACT_ATOMS: atom_id res chain seq x y z
N ASN A 1 13.35 -21.26 1.73
CA ASN A 1 12.50 -20.84 0.60
C ASN A 1 11.15 -20.35 1.13
N LYS A 2 11.03 -19.08 1.49
CA LYS A 2 9.69 -18.50 1.75
C LYS A 2 9.05 -18.19 0.40
N ASN A 3 8.04 -18.96 0.01
CA ASN A 3 7.26 -18.71 -1.21
C ASN A 3 6.24 -17.57 -1.03
N ASN A 4 6.01 -17.17 0.22
CA ASN A 4 5.06 -16.14 0.59
C ASN A 4 5.72 -14.76 0.50
N LYS A 5 4.92 -13.74 0.14
CA LYS A 5 5.39 -12.36 0.04
C LYS A 5 4.58 -11.43 0.91
N ARG A 6 5.26 -10.69 1.78
CA ARG A 6 4.71 -9.64 2.62
C ARG A 6 5.06 -8.28 2.02
N ILE A 7 4.04 -7.55 1.58
CA ILE A 7 4.19 -6.27 0.89
C ILE A 7 3.56 -5.19 1.75
N MET A 8 4.38 -4.28 2.26
CA MET A 8 3.90 -3.09 2.95
C MET A 8 3.53 -2.01 1.94
N VAL A 9 2.42 -1.30 2.18
CA VAL A 9 2.01 -0.13 1.40
C VAL A 9 1.94 1.07 2.33
N THR A 10 2.75 2.08 2.06
CA THR A 10 2.80 3.33 2.83
C THR A 10 3.02 4.53 1.90
N SER A 11 3.16 5.73 2.44
CA SER A 11 3.31 6.98 1.70
C SER A 11 3.91 8.06 2.59
N ALA A 12 4.27 9.23 2.05
CA ALA A 12 4.89 10.29 2.84
C ALA A 12 3.91 11.04 3.76
N ILE A 13 2.68 11.23 3.30
CA ILE A 13 1.62 12.02 3.93
C ILE A 13 0.23 11.37 3.77
N ALA A 14 -0.73 11.80 4.58
CA ALA A 14 -2.12 11.33 4.45
C ALA A 14 -2.71 11.72 3.07
N GLY A 15 -3.70 10.97 2.58
CA GLY A 15 -4.40 11.33 1.34
C GLY A 15 -3.71 10.98 0.00
N GLU A 16 -2.56 10.30 0.01
CA GLU A 16 -1.85 9.91 -1.22
C GLU A 16 -2.45 8.69 -1.95
N GLY A 17 -3.40 7.99 -1.32
CA GLY A 17 -4.13 6.87 -1.90
C GLY A 17 -3.55 5.48 -1.60
N LYS A 18 -2.75 5.32 -0.54
CA LYS A 18 -2.24 4.03 -0.03
C LYS A 18 -3.29 2.93 -0.01
N SER A 19 -4.37 3.15 0.76
CA SER A 19 -5.46 2.21 0.93
C SER A 19 -6.21 1.90 -0.38
N PHE A 20 -6.18 2.83 -1.35
CA PHE A 20 -6.71 2.56 -2.70
C PHE A 20 -5.76 1.64 -3.49
N ILE A 21 -4.46 1.90 -3.46
CA ILE A 21 -3.45 1.06 -4.11
C ILE A 21 -3.41 -0.34 -3.49
N SER A 22 -3.36 -0.44 -2.16
CA SER A 22 -3.32 -1.73 -1.44
C SER A 22 -4.55 -2.58 -1.72
N SER A 23 -5.75 -1.99 -1.68
CA SER A 23 -7.01 -2.71 -2.01
C SER A 23 -7.02 -3.24 -3.43
N ASN A 24 -6.69 -2.40 -4.42
CA ASN A 24 -6.72 -2.82 -5.83
C ASN A 24 -5.61 -3.83 -6.16
N LEU A 25 -4.43 -3.68 -5.55
CA LEU A 25 -3.37 -4.67 -5.66
C LEU A 25 -3.81 -6.03 -5.11
N ALA A 26 -4.48 -6.03 -3.95
CA ALA A 26 -4.98 -7.24 -3.32
C ALA A 26 -6.00 -7.98 -4.20
N VAL A 27 -6.98 -7.24 -4.74
CA VAL A 27 -7.97 -7.78 -5.69
C VAL A 27 -7.28 -8.32 -6.94
N SER A 28 -6.35 -7.56 -7.53
CA SER A 28 -5.65 -7.96 -8.76
C SER A 28 -4.86 -9.25 -8.56
N LEU A 29 -4.16 -9.40 -7.43
CA LEU A 29 -3.43 -10.62 -7.10
C LEU A 29 -4.38 -11.80 -6.83
N ALA A 30 -5.49 -11.56 -6.13
CA ALA A 30 -6.49 -12.59 -5.88
C ALA A 30 -7.11 -13.15 -7.19
N MET A 31 -7.32 -12.28 -8.19
CA MET A 31 -7.78 -12.66 -9.53
C MET A 31 -6.78 -13.54 -10.30
N THR A 32 -5.50 -13.54 -9.93
CA THR A 32 -4.49 -14.46 -10.50
C THR A 32 -4.52 -15.85 -9.86
N GLY A 33 -5.45 -16.11 -8.94
CA GLY A 33 -5.58 -17.37 -8.21
C GLY A 33 -4.72 -17.46 -6.94
N LYS A 34 -4.05 -16.37 -6.55
CA LYS A 34 -3.30 -16.31 -5.28
C LYS A 34 -4.24 -16.12 -4.10
N LYS A 35 -3.98 -16.82 -3.00
CA LYS A 35 -4.62 -16.53 -1.71
C LYS A 35 -3.99 -15.27 -1.12
N VAL A 36 -4.78 -14.21 -0.97
CA VAL A 36 -4.31 -12.90 -0.53
C VAL A 36 -4.97 -12.51 0.80
N ALA A 37 -4.18 -12.06 1.76
CA ALA A 37 -4.65 -11.35 2.95
C ALA A 37 -4.30 -9.87 2.83
N LEU A 38 -5.28 -8.99 3.05
CA LEU A 38 -5.07 -7.54 3.16
C LEU A 38 -5.37 -7.06 4.58
N LEU A 39 -4.37 -6.46 5.22
CA LEU A 39 -4.40 -6.06 6.62
C LEU A 39 -4.48 -4.54 6.72
N ASP A 40 -5.40 -4.02 7.52
CA ASP A 40 -5.49 -2.61 7.90
C ASP A 40 -4.65 -2.38 9.16
N PHE A 41 -3.39 -1.98 9.03
CA PHE A 41 -2.52 -1.58 10.14
C PHE A 41 -2.52 -0.06 10.37
N ASP A 42 -3.41 0.69 9.72
CA ASP A 42 -3.69 2.08 10.07
C ASP A 42 -4.65 2.15 11.28
N LEU A 43 -4.07 1.86 12.45
CA LEU A 43 -4.76 1.91 13.74
C LEU A 43 -5.10 3.35 14.20
N ASN A 44 -4.72 4.38 13.43
CA ASN A 44 -5.05 5.77 13.70
C ASN A 44 -6.28 6.22 12.91
N HIS A 45 -6.31 5.94 11.60
CA HIS A 45 -7.37 6.40 10.69
C HIS A 45 -7.74 5.31 9.66
N PRO A 46 -8.31 4.18 10.09
CA PRO A 46 -8.55 3.05 9.20
C PRO A 46 -9.59 3.35 8.13
N THR A 47 -9.33 2.90 6.91
CA THR A 47 -10.22 3.16 5.77
C THR A 47 -10.65 1.91 5.00
N LEU A 48 -10.05 0.73 5.26
CA LEU A 48 -10.35 -0.46 4.46
C LEU A 48 -11.79 -0.94 4.67
N HIS A 49 -12.31 -0.89 5.89
CA HIS A 49 -13.69 -1.29 6.17
C HIS A 49 -14.72 -0.52 5.30
N HIS A 50 -14.54 0.79 5.12
CA HIS A 50 -15.38 1.58 4.20
C HIS A 50 -15.22 1.16 2.74
N LYS A 51 -13.99 0.85 2.30
CA LYS A 51 -13.71 0.44 0.92
C LYS A 51 -14.37 -0.88 0.54
N PHE A 52 -14.47 -1.80 1.50
CA PHE A 52 -15.10 -3.11 1.31
C PHE A 52 -16.57 -3.15 1.78
N ASN A 53 -17.14 -2.02 2.19
CA ASN A 53 -18.50 -1.92 2.73
C ASN A 53 -18.77 -2.90 3.89
N LEU A 54 -17.78 -3.01 4.78
CA LEU A 54 -17.81 -3.85 5.97
C LEU A 54 -17.90 -2.98 7.22
N LYS A 55 -18.52 -3.52 8.27
CA LYS A 55 -18.46 -2.90 9.59
C LYS A 55 -17.08 -3.18 10.20
N GLN A 56 -16.58 -2.23 10.97
CA GLN A 56 -15.50 -2.49 11.93
C GLN A 56 -16.03 -3.53 12.92
N THR A 57 -15.53 -4.76 12.83
CA THR A 57 -15.76 -5.84 13.79
C THR A 57 -14.46 -6.10 14.53
N THR A 58 -14.43 -7.10 15.41
CA THR A 58 -13.20 -7.66 15.95
C THR A 58 -12.11 -7.78 14.88
N GLY A 59 -10.93 -7.24 15.17
CA GLY A 59 -9.84 -7.08 14.22
C GLY A 59 -8.46 -7.15 14.87
N ILE A 60 -7.48 -6.54 14.19
CA ILE A 60 -6.07 -6.57 14.55
C ILE A 60 -5.85 -6.10 15.99
N SER A 61 -6.50 -5.02 16.44
CA SER A 61 -6.38 -4.52 17.81
C SER A 61 -6.74 -5.57 18.84
N GLU A 62 -7.92 -6.22 18.73
CA GLU A 62 -8.32 -7.24 19.70
C GLU A 62 -7.38 -8.45 19.68
N TYR A 63 -6.82 -8.80 18.52
CA TYR A 63 -5.80 -9.85 18.43
C TYR A 63 -4.50 -9.44 19.13
N LEU A 64 -4.02 -8.21 18.91
CA LEU A 64 -2.79 -7.71 19.52
C LEU A 64 -2.93 -7.58 21.04
N GLU A 65 -4.15 -7.32 21.53
CA GLU A 65 -4.49 -7.32 22.96
C GLU A 65 -4.78 -8.72 23.55
N GLU A 66 -4.56 -9.79 22.78
CA GLU A 66 -4.78 -11.19 23.19
C GLU A 66 -6.24 -11.53 23.56
N LYS A 67 -7.20 -10.73 23.08
CA LYS A 67 -8.64 -10.97 23.31
C LYS A 67 -9.19 -12.05 22.39
N VAL A 68 -8.57 -12.26 21.23
CA VAL A 68 -9.00 -13.22 20.20
C VAL A 68 -7.83 -13.89 19.48
N GLU A 69 -8.12 -15.05 18.88
CA GLU A 69 -7.18 -15.80 18.04
C GLU A 69 -7.02 -15.21 16.63
N ALA A 70 -5.92 -15.52 15.95
CA ALA A 70 -5.63 -14.99 14.60
C ALA A 70 -6.72 -15.36 13.58
N SER A 71 -7.23 -16.60 13.66
CA SER A 71 -8.28 -17.08 12.76
C SER A 71 -9.60 -16.32 12.91
N ALA A 72 -9.84 -15.68 14.07
CA ALA A 72 -11.09 -14.98 14.33
C ALA A 72 -11.16 -13.61 13.63
N ILE A 73 -10.02 -13.06 13.21
CA ILE A 73 -9.93 -11.73 12.59
C ILE A 73 -9.73 -11.79 11.08
N VAL A 74 -9.57 -13.00 10.52
CA VAL A 74 -9.46 -13.24 9.08
C VAL A 74 -10.86 -13.43 8.52
N ILE A 75 -11.36 -12.43 7.82
CA ILE A 75 -12.72 -12.44 7.26
C ILE A 75 -12.70 -12.41 5.73
N PRO A 76 -13.69 -13.01 5.05
CA PRO A 76 -13.80 -12.87 3.59
C PRO A 76 -14.04 -11.41 3.21
N SER A 77 -13.36 -10.94 2.16
CA SER A 77 -13.51 -9.55 1.69
C SER A 77 -14.86 -9.23 1.05
N GLY A 78 -15.58 -10.26 0.57
CA GLY A 78 -16.76 -10.12 -0.28
C GLY A 78 -16.46 -9.64 -1.71
N ALA A 79 -15.23 -9.21 -2.01
CA ALA A 79 -14.83 -8.76 -3.34
C ALA A 79 -14.31 -9.90 -4.23
N HIS A 80 -13.65 -10.90 -3.64
CA HIS A 80 -13.14 -12.08 -4.36
C HIS A 80 -12.96 -13.26 -3.39
N GLU A 81 -13.15 -14.50 -3.84
CA GLU A 81 -13.07 -15.71 -2.99
C GLU A 81 -11.67 -15.95 -2.42
N ASN A 82 -10.63 -15.60 -3.17
CA ASN A 82 -9.23 -15.70 -2.74
C ASN A 82 -8.72 -14.48 -1.96
N LEU A 83 -9.58 -13.52 -1.62
CA LEU A 83 -9.20 -12.31 -0.87
C LEU A 83 -9.86 -12.29 0.51
N SER A 84 -9.03 -12.35 1.54
CA SER A 84 -9.41 -12.15 2.93
C SER A 84 -8.88 -10.82 3.46
N LEU A 85 -9.55 -10.29 4.47
CA LEU A 85 -9.20 -9.04 5.15
C LEU A 85 -8.93 -9.30 6.63
N CYS A 86 -8.02 -8.51 7.20
CA CYS A 86 -7.94 -8.28 8.64
C CYS A 86 -8.14 -6.78 8.87
N LEU A 87 -9.29 -6.39 9.41
CA LEU A 87 -9.58 -4.98 9.71
C LEU A 87 -8.93 -4.57 11.04
N THR A 88 -8.90 -3.28 11.34
CA THR A 88 -8.28 -2.77 12.58
C THR A 88 -8.98 -3.26 13.84
N GLY A 89 -10.31 -3.31 13.87
CA GLY A 89 -11.03 -3.45 15.13
C GLY A 89 -11.15 -2.14 15.88
N ALA A 90 -11.33 -2.20 17.21
CA ALA A 90 -11.40 -0.99 18.03
C ALA A 90 -10.09 -0.20 17.92
N LEU A 91 -10.18 1.13 17.86
CA LEU A 91 -9.00 1.99 17.83
C LEU A 91 -8.31 1.96 19.20
N PRO A 92 -7.03 1.53 19.28
CA PRO A 92 -6.32 1.47 20.55
C PRO A 92 -5.90 2.87 21.00
N ALA A 93 -5.63 3.05 22.30
CA ALA A 93 -5.16 4.31 22.84
C ALA A 93 -3.71 4.63 22.41
N ASP A 94 -2.85 3.62 22.35
CA ASP A 94 -1.47 3.72 21.86
C ASP A 94 -1.20 2.64 20.79
N PRO A 95 -1.37 2.98 19.50
CA PRO A 95 -1.11 2.06 18.40
C PRO A 95 0.31 1.50 18.35
N ALA A 96 1.31 2.33 18.62
CA ALA A 96 2.72 1.96 18.44
C ALA A 96 3.14 0.92 19.49
N GLU A 97 2.76 1.15 20.75
CA GLU A 97 3.00 0.19 21.83
C GLU A 97 2.32 -1.15 21.55
N LEU A 98 1.09 -1.11 21.03
CA LEU A 98 0.33 -2.31 20.73
C LEU A 98 0.97 -3.14 19.60
N ILE A 99 1.56 -2.51 18.59
CA ILE A 99 2.28 -3.21 17.51
C ILE A 99 3.59 -3.81 18.04
N LEU A 100 4.28 -3.14 18.97
CA LEU A 100 5.61 -3.53 19.49
C LEU A 100 5.59 -4.70 20.47
N ASN A 101 4.42 -5.14 20.94
CA ASN A 101 4.30 -6.22 21.94
C ASN A 101 4.67 -7.63 21.42
N GLY A 102 5.12 -7.76 20.18
CA GLY A 102 5.53 -9.02 19.54
C GLY A 102 4.38 -9.86 18.96
N ARG A 103 3.12 -9.45 19.15
CA ARG A 103 1.96 -10.16 18.57
C ARG A 103 1.85 -9.95 17.08
N ALA A 104 2.24 -8.80 16.55
CA ALA A 104 2.22 -8.53 15.12
C ALA A 104 3.05 -9.56 14.32
N GLU A 105 4.23 -9.94 14.83
CA GLU A 105 5.07 -10.97 14.22
C GLU A 105 4.37 -12.35 14.21
N LYS A 106 3.70 -12.70 15.32
CA LYS A 106 2.91 -13.95 15.42
C LYS A 106 1.75 -13.96 14.43
N LEU A 107 1.06 -12.83 14.25
CA LEU A 107 -0.02 -12.70 13.25
C LEU A 107 0.51 -12.95 11.85
N LEU A 108 1.58 -12.25 11.47
CA LEU A 108 2.16 -12.37 10.13
C LEU A 108 2.71 -13.77 9.87
N SER A 109 3.24 -14.43 10.89
CA SER A 109 3.70 -15.82 10.80
C SER A 109 2.54 -16.81 10.61
N TYR A 110 1.44 -16.62 11.35
CA TYR A 110 0.21 -17.38 11.11
C TYR A 110 -0.31 -17.19 9.68
N LEU A 111 -0.32 -15.95 9.18
CA LEU A 111 -0.81 -15.65 7.83
C LEU A 111 0.11 -16.23 6.73
N ASP A 112 1.43 -16.31 6.95
CA ASP A 112 2.36 -16.98 6.03
C ASP A 112 2.00 -18.47 5.84
N GLU A 113 1.34 -19.11 6.81
CA GLU A 113 0.94 -20.52 6.66
C GLU A 113 -0.32 -20.68 5.79
N HIS A 114 -1.09 -19.60 5.58
CA HIS A 114 -2.44 -19.65 5.01
C HIS A 114 -2.60 -18.89 3.68
N PHE A 115 -1.72 -17.92 3.40
CA PHE A 115 -1.84 -16.99 2.27
C PHE A 115 -0.55 -16.90 1.46
N ASP A 116 -0.66 -16.90 0.13
CA ASP A 116 0.50 -16.72 -0.76
C ASP A 116 1.07 -15.30 -0.68
N VAL A 117 0.20 -14.30 -0.50
CA VAL A 117 0.58 -12.89 -0.43
C VAL A 117 -0.14 -12.20 0.72
N ILE A 118 0.60 -11.42 1.49
CA ILE A 118 0.09 -10.58 2.58
C ILE A 118 0.38 -9.13 2.21
N ILE A 119 -0.66 -8.32 2.12
CA ILE A 119 -0.55 -6.88 1.89
C ILE A 119 -0.89 -6.17 3.18
N ILE A 120 -0.03 -5.24 3.58
CA ILE A 120 -0.13 -4.53 4.85
C ILE A 120 -0.30 -3.05 4.53
N ASP A 121 -1.50 -2.52 4.72
CA ASP A 121 -1.79 -1.09 4.57
C ASP A 121 -1.41 -0.37 5.88
N VAL A 122 -0.53 0.61 5.78
CA VAL A 122 0.12 1.24 6.93
C VAL A 122 0.00 2.76 6.81
N PRO A 123 -0.10 3.50 7.94
CA PRO A 123 -0.16 4.96 7.90
C PRO A 123 1.09 5.56 7.23
N PRO A 124 1.05 6.85 6.85
CA PRO A 124 2.20 7.52 6.24
C PRO A 124 3.48 7.42 7.08
N VAL A 125 4.63 7.30 6.43
CA VAL A 125 5.96 7.38 7.03
C VAL A 125 6.30 8.81 7.44
N GLY A 126 5.98 9.17 8.68
CA GLY A 126 6.59 10.29 9.39
C GLY A 126 7.88 9.91 10.14
N PRO A 127 8.52 10.84 10.86
CA PRO A 127 9.76 10.59 11.64
C PRO A 127 9.61 9.53 12.74
N VAL A 128 8.39 9.28 13.22
CA VAL A 128 8.04 8.31 14.26
C VAL A 128 6.83 7.52 13.78
N SER A 129 7.00 6.76 12.69
CA SER A 129 5.90 6.05 12.04
C SER A 129 5.88 4.57 12.39
N ASP A 130 4.67 4.06 12.63
CA ASP A 130 4.35 2.63 12.78
C ASP A 130 4.90 1.78 11.61
N ALA A 131 5.08 2.39 10.44
CA ALA A 131 5.68 1.74 9.28
C ALA A 131 7.08 1.18 9.54
N TYR A 132 7.91 1.86 10.33
CA TYR A 132 9.25 1.36 10.65
C TYR A 132 9.23 0.21 11.66
N ILE A 133 8.18 0.12 12.48
CA ILE A 133 7.98 -1.01 13.39
C ILE A 133 7.62 -2.26 12.59
N LEU A 134 6.81 -2.11 11.53
CA LEU A 134 6.36 -3.22 10.69
C LEU A 134 7.35 -3.61 9.58
N ALA A 135 8.21 -2.67 9.17
CA ALA A 135 9.17 -2.86 8.07
C ALA A 135 10.04 -4.12 8.19
N PRO A 136 10.61 -4.48 9.37
CA PRO A 136 11.42 -5.69 9.52
C PRO A 136 10.66 -6.99 9.23
N PHE A 137 9.33 -6.98 9.28
CA PHE A 137 8.50 -8.16 9.00
C PHE A 137 8.10 -8.28 7.53
N CYS A 138 8.47 -7.32 6.68
CA CYS A 138 8.05 -7.23 5.29
C CYS A 138 9.19 -7.57 4.30
N ASP A 139 8.84 -8.09 3.13
CA ASP A 139 9.81 -8.39 2.07
C ASP A 139 10.06 -7.20 1.13
N ALA A 140 9.03 -6.37 0.95
CA ALA A 140 9.07 -5.21 0.06
C ALA A 140 8.14 -4.10 0.55
N THR A 141 8.45 -2.87 0.15
CA THR A 141 7.66 -1.68 0.47
C THR A 141 7.23 -0.98 -0.81
N LEU A 142 5.92 -0.81 -0.99
CA LEU A 142 5.36 0.08 -2.00
C LEU A 142 5.13 1.46 -1.39
N PHE A 143 5.91 2.42 -1.85
CA PHE A 143 5.84 3.81 -1.43
C PHE A 143 4.96 4.61 -2.40
N VAL A 144 3.77 5.00 -1.96
CA VAL A 144 2.83 5.75 -2.79
C VAL A 144 3.19 7.23 -2.78
N VAL A 145 3.37 7.79 -3.98
CA VAL A 145 3.58 9.23 -4.20
C VAL A 145 2.45 9.73 -5.10
N ARG A 146 1.74 10.77 -4.70
CA ARG A 146 0.59 11.29 -5.44
C ARG A 146 0.97 12.50 -6.29
N HIS A 147 0.71 12.40 -7.59
CA HIS A 147 0.96 13.49 -8.54
C HIS A 147 0.25 14.79 -8.14
N ALA A 148 0.96 15.91 -8.25
CA ALA A 148 0.50 17.25 -7.90
C ALA A 148 -0.05 17.39 -6.45
N TYR A 149 0.36 16.50 -5.55
CA TYR A 149 -0.06 16.50 -4.15
C TYR A 149 1.14 16.34 -3.22
N THR A 150 1.98 15.33 -3.45
CA THR A 150 3.16 15.07 -2.61
C THR A 150 4.23 16.12 -2.85
N PRO A 151 4.64 16.89 -1.83
CA PRO A 151 5.74 17.84 -1.98
C PRO A 151 7.07 17.12 -2.24
N LYS A 152 7.85 17.64 -3.20
CA LYS A 152 9.12 17.05 -3.63
C LYS A 152 10.11 16.84 -2.49
N VAL A 153 10.14 17.75 -1.51
CA VAL A 153 11.01 17.67 -0.33
C VAL A 153 10.77 16.39 0.50
N PHE A 154 9.53 15.90 0.55
CA PHE A 154 9.26 14.64 1.24
C PHE A 154 9.83 13.46 0.46
N VAL A 155 9.76 13.48 -0.88
CA VAL A 155 10.33 12.44 -1.73
C VAL A 155 11.86 12.42 -1.61
N GLU A 156 12.51 13.59 -1.61
CA GLU A 156 13.97 13.70 -1.45
C GLU A 156 14.43 13.19 -0.09
N ARG A 157 13.64 13.44 0.97
CA ARG A 157 13.91 12.92 2.32
C ARG A 157 13.66 11.43 2.47
N ILE A 158 12.93 10.78 1.56
CA ILE A 158 12.74 9.32 1.64
C ILE A 158 14.09 8.61 1.51
N ASP A 159 14.96 9.04 0.60
CA ASP A 159 16.28 8.41 0.43
C ASP A 159 17.15 8.56 1.69
N GLU A 160 17.07 9.71 2.38
CA GLU A 160 17.74 9.93 3.64
C GLU A 160 17.14 9.09 4.76
N ASN A 161 15.81 9.04 4.84
CA ASN A 161 15.10 8.27 5.85
C ASN A 161 15.27 6.76 5.66
N ILE A 162 15.29 6.24 4.43
CA ILE A 162 15.55 4.82 4.15
C ILE A 162 16.96 4.43 4.59
N LYS A 163 17.94 5.34 4.45
CA LYS A 163 19.32 5.10 4.93
C LYS A 163 19.40 5.02 6.45
N LEU A 164 18.55 5.79 7.15
CA LEU A 164 18.53 5.84 8.62
C LEU A 164 17.64 4.75 9.23
N ASN A 165 16.49 4.50 8.62
CA ASN A 165 15.47 3.55 9.02
C ASN A 165 15.09 2.70 7.80
N ASN A 166 15.52 1.44 7.82
CA ASN A 166 15.49 0.59 6.63
C ASN A 166 14.06 0.15 6.26
N LEU A 167 13.54 0.64 5.13
CA LEU A 167 12.39 0.06 4.46
C LEU A 167 12.87 -1.07 3.53
N PRO A 168 12.33 -2.29 3.62
CA PRO A 168 12.78 -3.40 2.78
C PRO A 168 12.38 -3.16 1.32
N ASN A 169 13.33 -3.34 0.40
CA ASN A 169 13.17 -3.30 -1.06
C ASN A 169 12.12 -2.25 -1.54
N PRO A 170 12.36 -0.96 -1.31
CA PRO A 170 11.37 0.07 -1.55
C PRO A 170 11.18 0.32 -3.06
N ALA A 171 9.93 0.42 -3.49
CA ALA A 171 9.54 0.77 -4.85
C ALA A 171 8.48 1.88 -4.83
N ILE A 172 8.57 2.83 -5.77
CA ILE A 172 7.65 3.97 -5.83
C ILE A 172 6.43 3.64 -6.70
N VAL A 173 5.24 3.90 -6.19
CA VAL A 173 3.99 3.90 -6.95
C VAL A 173 3.54 5.34 -7.15
N PHE A 174 3.63 5.83 -8.39
CA PHE A 174 3.18 7.18 -8.73
C PHE A 174 1.68 7.20 -9.04
N ASN A 175 0.89 7.69 -8.09
CA ASN A 175 -0.57 7.64 -8.10
C ASN A 175 -1.21 8.95 -8.58
N ALA A 176 -2.47 8.85 -9.03
CA ALA A 176 -3.31 9.96 -9.47
C ALA A 176 -2.67 10.84 -10.56
N VAL A 177 -1.89 10.22 -11.44
CA VAL A 177 -1.24 10.91 -12.55
C VAL A 177 -2.32 11.43 -13.49
N ALA A 178 -2.38 12.76 -13.63
CA ALA A 178 -3.25 13.37 -14.61
C ALA A 178 -2.69 13.07 -16.01
N SER A 179 -3.55 12.62 -16.93
CA SER A 179 -3.20 12.60 -18.34
C SER A 179 -2.83 14.02 -18.79
N ARG A 180 -1.58 14.22 -19.22
CA ARG A 180 -1.16 15.46 -19.89
C ARG A 180 -1.50 15.30 -21.38
N GLY A 181 -2.37 16.19 -21.89
CA GLY A 181 -2.99 16.33 -23.24
C GLY A 181 -2.49 15.44 -24.40
N TYR A 182 -3.32 14.91 -25.30
CA TYR A 182 -4.47 15.45 -26.06
C TYR A 182 -5.63 14.44 -26.06
N GLY A 183 -6.88 14.92 -26.01
CA GLY A 183 -8.06 14.09 -26.31
C GLY A 183 -8.96 13.83 -25.11
N LYS A 184 -9.90 14.75 -24.85
CA LYS A 184 -11.25 14.32 -24.46
C LYS A 184 -11.71 13.38 -25.58
N ASN A 185 -11.95 12.12 -25.25
CA ASN A 185 -12.40 11.04 -26.15
C ASN A 185 -11.27 10.29 -26.87
N ASN A 186 -10.71 9.25 -26.24
CA ASN A 186 -10.75 7.88 -26.77
C ASN A 186 -9.83 6.94 -26.00
N TYR A 187 -10.33 5.73 -25.78
CA TYR A 187 -9.59 4.52 -25.43
C TYR A 187 -8.28 4.40 -26.22
N GLY A 188 -7.16 4.09 -25.56
CA GLY A 188 -5.92 3.78 -26.26
C GLY A 188 -4.74 3.43 -25.35
N TYR A 189 -4.41 2.14 -25.29
CA TYR A 189 -3.11 1.62 -24.86
C TYR A 189 -1.97 2.30 -25.65
N GLY A 190 -0.89 2.70 -24.98
CA GLY A 190 0.27 3.31 -25.63
C GLY A 190 1.58 2.85 -25.00
N TYR A 191 2.19 1.82 -25.59
CA TYR A 191 3.57 1.41 -25.34
C TYR A 191 4.54 2.54 -25.75
N GLY A 192 5.59 2.72 -24.96
CA GLY A 192 6.70 3.60 -25.28
C GLY A 192 7.53 3.12 -26.47
N ALA A 193 7.71 4.00 -27.44
CA ALA A 193 8.83 4.10 -28.37
C ALA A 193 8.76 5.55 -28.88
N GLY A 194 9.72 6.42 -28.61
CA GLY A 194 11.08 6.35 -29.15
C GLY A 194 11.12 7.14 -30.46
N MET A 195 11.97 8.19 -30.47
CA MET A 195 12.53 8.93 -31.62
C MET A 195 12.12 10.40 -31.69
N VAL A 196 13.04 11.25 -31.22
CA VAL A 196 13.16 12.68 -31.53
C VAL A 196 13.81 12.78 -32.92
N TYR A 197 13.17 13.43 -33.90
CA TYR A 197 13.87 14.03 -35.05
C TYR A 197 13.00 15.06 -35.81
N GLY A 198 13.67 16.13 -36.25
CA GLY A 198 13.24 17.07 -37.28
C GLY A 198 12.65 18.36 -36.71
N GLY A 199 13.21 19.55 -36.91
CA GLY A 199 13.99 20.03 -38.05
C GLY A 199 13.31 21.32 -38.52
N THR A 200 13.85 22.47 -38.10
CA THR A 200 13.36 23.81 -38.48
C THR A 200 13.54 24.04 -39.97
N TYR A 201 12.45 24.30 -40.68
CA TYR A 201 12.48 24.94 -41.99
C TYR A 201 12.00 26.39 -41.86
N ASP A 202 12.96 27.29 -42.05
CA ASP A 202 12.79 28.71 -42.23
C ASP A 202 12.35 28.95 -43.69
N GLN A 203 11.18 29.55 -43.90
CA GLN A 203 10.67 29.85 -45.23
C GLN A 203 10.62 31.37 -45.41
N LYS A 204 11.70 31.91 -46.00
CA LYS A 204 11.73 33.23 -46.62
C LYS A 204 10.65 33.31 -47.69
N LEU A 205 9.72 34.25 -47.55
CA LEU A 205 8.88 34.73 -48.63
C LEU A 205 9.61 35.88 -49.33
N ILE A 206 9.85 35.69 -50.63
CA ILE A 206 10.26 36.71 -51.59
C ILE A 206 9.03 36.97 -52.46
N ASP A 207 8.48 38.17 -52.31
CA ASP A 207 7.97 39.12 -53.33
C ASP A 207 6.92 40.05 -52.70
#